data_AF-A0A932XS51-F1
#
_entry.id   AF-A0A932XS51-F1
#
_cell.length_a   1.000
_cell.length_b   1.000
_cell.length_c   1.000
_cell.angle_alpha   90.00
_cell.angle_beta   90.00
_cell.angle_gamma   90.00
#
_symmetry.space_group_name_H-M   'P 1'
#
loop_
_entity.id
_entity.type
_entity.pdbx_description
1 polymer ?
#
loop_
_entity_poly.entity_id
_entity_poly.type
_entity_poly.pdbx_seq_one_letter_code
_entity_poly.pdbx_strand_id
1 'polypeptide(L)'
;MRIAELNTLAAVALAILCSTPLQAAERAWTRSELLTIADEEARRHGVDIEQASVSFDGFNSAWGAYVERRKSIGLNTAAPELNGRGYWAVYYAPMTPMRGGDLWVMIDKSTGEVIMALEGE
;
A
#
# COMPACT_ATOMS: atom_id res chain seq x y z
N MET A 1 67.32 12.81 -20.19
CA MET A 1 66.93 11.44 -19.82
C MET A 1 66.03 11.52 -18.58
N ARG A 2 64.72 11.28 -18.78
CA ARG A 2 63.64 10.89 -17.83
C ARG A 2 63.53 11.72 -16.53
N ILE A 3 62.70 12.78 -16.49
CA ILE A 3 61.26 12.74 -16.14
C ILE A 3 60.94 11.63 -15.13
N ALA A 4 60.90 12.01 -13.85
CA ALA A 4 60.30 11.21 -12.79
C ALA A 4 59.23 12.07 -12.10
N GLU A 5 57.97 11.76 -12.44
CA GLU A 5 56.86 11.55 -11.50
C GLU A 5 56.53 12.74 -10.56
N LEU A 6 55.64 13.69 -10.86
CA LEU A 6 54.22 13.57 -11.27
C LEU A 6 53.41 12.58 -10.40
N ASN A 7 53.54 12.63 -9.07
CA ASN A 7 52.72 11.83 -8.15
C ASN A 7 52.35 12.57 -6.86
N THR A 8 51.77 13.77 -6.97
CA THR A 8 51.16 14.45 -5.81
C THR A 8 49.91 15.26 -6.17
N LEU A 9 49.12 14.78 -7.14
CA LEU A 9 47.81 15.34 -7.50
C LEU A 9 46.66 14.32 -7.50
N ALA A 10 46.91 13.09 -7.04
CA ALA A 10 45.91 12.03 -7.00
C ALA A 10 45.16 11.90 -5.65
N ALA A 11 45.43 12.76 -4.66
CA ALA A 11 44.83 12.67 -3.32
C ALA A 11 43.67 13.64 -3.05
N VAL A 12 43.30 14.51 -4.01
CA VAL A 12 42.19 15.48 -3.84
C VAL A 12 41.04 15.24 -4.84
N ALA A 13 41.10 14.15 -5.60
CA ALA A 13 40.02 13.72 -6.50
C ALA A 13 39.17 12.58 -5.93
N LEU A 14 39.18 12.38 -4.60
CA LEU A 14 38.37 11.36 -3.91
C LEU A 14 37.52 11.96 -2.77
N ALA A 15 37.07 13.20 -2.94
CA ALA A 15 36.11 13.86 -2.04
C ALA A 15 34.89 14.41 -2.80
N ILE A 16 34.65 13.93 -4.02
CA ILE A 16 33.46 14.23 -4.82
C ILE A 16 32.74 12.92 -5.16
N LEU A 17 32.41 12.16 -4.12
CA LEU A 17 31.19 11.35 -4.14
C LEU A 17 30.30 11.96 -3.07
N CYS A 18 29.84 13.18 -3.38
CA CYS A 18 28.68 13.78 -2.74
C CYS A 18 27.59 12.72 -2.67
N SER A 19 27.36 12.22 -1.46
CA SER A 19 26.07 12.13 -0.80
C SER A 19 24.89 12.64 -1.63
N THR A 20 24.52 11.92 -2.67
CA THR A 20 23.11 11.85 -3.01
C THR A 20 22.51 10.97 -1.93
N PRO A 21 21.55 11.44 -1.11
CA PRO A 21 20.60 10.49 -0.60
C PRO A 21 20.04 9.82 -1.86
N LEU A 22 20.32 8.53 -2.01
CA LEU A 22 19.59 7.68 -2.91
C LEU A 22 18.15 7.78 -2.41
N GLN A 23 17.41 8.81 -2.84
CA GLN A 23 15.97 8.80 -2.81
C GLN A 23 15.63 7.59 -3.65
N ALA A 24 15.46 6.45 -2.95
CA ALA A 24 14.82 5.30 -3.52
C ALA A 24 13.53 5.87 -4.09
N ALA A 25 13.46 5.94 -5.42
CA ALA A 25 12.24 6.35 -6.09
C ALA A 25 11.19 5.40 -5.53
N GLU A 26 10.27 5.91 -4.71
CA GLU A 26 9.17 5.12 -4.18
C GLU A 26 8.53 4.47 -5.40
N ARG A 27 8.56 3.13 -5.43
CA ARG A 27 8.00 2.38 -6.55
C ARG A 27 6.55 2.83 -6.72
N ALA A 28 6.22 3.37 -7.88
CA ALA A 28 4.84 3.69 -8.19
C ALA A 28 4.10 2.38 -8.48
N TRP A 29 3.21 1.99 -7.57
CA TRP A 29 2.33 0.84 -7.74
C TRP A 29 1.26 1.12 -8.79
N THR A 30 1.07 0.20 -9.73
CA THR A 30 -0.06 0.25 -10.64
C THR A 30 -1.32 -0.31 -9.97
N ARG A 31 -2.49 0.13 -10.43
CA ARG A 31 -3.77 -0.43 -9.97
C ARG A 31 -3.85 -1.94 -10.16
N SER A 32 -3.34 -2.47 -11.26
CA SER A 32 -3.40 -3.91 -11.57
C SER A 32 -2.56 -4.74 -10.59
N GLU A 33 -1.39 -4.26 -10.20
CA GLU A 33 -0.54 -4.94 -9.21
C GLU A 33 -1.21 -4.96 -7.84
N LEU A 34 -1.79 -3.82 -7.41
CA LEU A 34 -2.50 -3.72 -6.15
C LEU A 34 -3.75 -4.61 -6.11
N LEU A 35 -4.51 -4.67 -7.21
CA LEU A 35 -5.64 -5.59 -7.32
C LEU A 35 -5.20 -7.04 -7.26
N THR A 36 -4.04 -7.39 -7.85
CA THR A 36 -3.51 -8.77 -7.75
C THR A 36 -3.22 -9.14 -6.30
N ILE A 37 -2.56 -8.24 -5.56
CA ILE A 37 -2.27 -8.42 -4.12
C ILE A 37 -3.57 -8.54 -3.32
N ALA A 38 -4.54 -7.67 -3.59
CA ALA A 38 -5.83 -7.69 -2.91
C ALA A 38 -6.63 -8.97 -3.22
N ASP A 39 -6.64 -9.43 -4.47
CA ASP A 39 -7.36 -10.64 -4.89
C ASP A 39 -6.75 -11.90 -4.26
N GLU A 40 -5.43 -11.96 -4.13
CA GLU A 40 -4.75 -13.05 -3.42
C GLU A 40 -5.18 -13.09 -1.95
N GLU A 41 -5.21 -11.93 -1.28
CA GLU A 41 -5.64 -11.85 0.11
C GLU A 41 -7.13 -12.17 0.27
N ALA A 42 -7.98 -11.63 -0.60
CA ALA A 42 -9.41 -11.89 -0.57
C ALA A 42 -9.74 -13.38 -0.77
N ARG A 43 -9.01 -14.08 -1.64
CA ARG A 43 -9.14 -15.55 -1.78
C ARG A 43 -8.73 -16.30 -0.52
N ARG A 44 -7.73 -15.83 0.24
CA ARG A 44 -7.36 -16.44 1.54
C ARG A 44 -8.48 -16.31 2.57
N HIS A 45 -9.29 -15.26 2.48
CA HIS A 45 -10.49 -15.05 3.27
C HIS A 45 -11.74 -15.75 2.71
N GLY A 46 -11.60 -16.56 1.66
CA GLY A 46 -12.71 -17.32 1.09
C GLY A 46 -13.67 -16.51 0.22
N VAL A 47 -13.27 -15.29 -0.18
CA VAL A 47 -14.05 -14.49 -1.13
C VAL A 47 -14.00 -15.14 -2.51
N ASP A 48 -15.17 -15.42 -3.08
CA ASP A 48 -15.31 -15.76 -4.50
C ASP A 48 -15.26 -14.48 -5.33
N ILE A 49 -14.07 -14.18 -5.86
CA ILE A 49 -13.81 -12.96 -6.64
C ILE A 49 -14.70 -12.87 -7.88
N GLU A 50 -15.08 -14.01 -8.48
CA GLU A 50 -15.93 -14.02 -9.68
C GLU A 50 -17.38 -13.67 -9.35
N GLN A 51 -17.79 -13.88 -8.10
CA GLN A 51 -19.11 -13.55 -7.56
C GLN A 51 -19.11 -12.29 -6.68
N ALA A 52 -18.01 -11.52 -6.70
CA ALA A 52 -17.85 -10.29 -5.94
C ALA A 52 -17.87 -9.05 -6.84
N SER A 53 -18.55 -8.00 -6.39
CA SER A 53 -18.32 -6.65 -6.87
C SER A 53 -17.05 -6.10 -6.22
N VAL A 54 -16.10 -5.64 -7.04
CA VAL A 54 -14.81 -5.13 -6.57
C VAL A 54 -14.76 -3.62 -6.77
N SER A 55 -14.45 -2.88 -5.70
CA SER A 55 -14.23 -1.43 -5.72
C SER A 55 -12.82 -1.11 -5.27
N PHE A 56 -12.10 -0.33 -6.07
CA PHE A 56 -10.77 0.18 -5.72
C PHE A 56 -10.90 1.63 -5.27
N ASP A 57 -10.61 1.90 -4.00
CA ASP A 57 -10.70 3.23 -3.42
C ASP A 57 -9.31 3.83 -3.24
N GLY A 58 -8.96 4.69 -4.20
CA GLY A 58 -7.66 5.32 -4.29
C GLY A 58 -7.33 6.29 -3.15
N PHE A 59 -8.37 6.87 -2.56
CA PHE A 59 -8.27 8.01 -1.65
C PHE A 59 -8.88 7.70 -0.29
N ASN A 60 -9.24 6.45 -0.04
CA ASN A 60 -9.87 5.97 1.20
C ASN A 60 -11.16 6.72 1.54
N SER A 61 -11.84 7.26 0.53
CA SER A 61 -13.08 8.01 0.66
C SER A 61 -14.25 7.12 1.10
N ALA A 62 -14.37 5.93 0.51
CA ALA A 62 -15.36 4.92 0.84
C ALA A 62 -15.06 4.29 2.21
N TRP A 63 -13.79 4.01 2.50
CA TRP A 63 -13.38 3.56 3.84
C TRP A 63 -13.65 4.62 4.92
N GLY A 64 -13.31 5.88 4.66
CA GLY A 64 -13.61 6.99 5.56
C GLY A 64 -15.11 7.14 5.82
N ALA A 65 -15.93 7.03 4.78
CA ALA A 65 -17.39 7.04 4.94
C ALA A 65 -17.90 5.82 5.73
N TYR A 66 -17.31 4.64 5.55
CA TYR A 66 -17.60 3.45 6.35
C TYR A 66 -17.30 3.68 7.84
N VAL A 67 -16.11 4.22 8.15
CA VAL A 67 -15.69 4.56 9.51
C VAL A 67 -16.65 5.56 10.16
N GLU A 68 -16.99 6.66 9.49
CA GLU A 68 -17.88 7.69 10.02
C GLU A 68 -19.31 7.15 10.24
N ARG A 69 -19.80 6.30 9.32
CA ARG A 69 -21.10 5.63 9.48
C ARG A 69 -21.11 4.72 10.72
N ARG A 70 -20.03 3.97 10.97
CA ARG A 70 -19.97 3.11 12.17
C ARG A 70 -19.95 3.95 13.45
N LYS A 71 -19.16 5.03 13.47
CA LYS A 71 -19.13 5.95 14.62
C LYS A 71 -20.52 6.54 14.92
N SER A 72 -21.29 6.91 13.89
CA SER A 72 -22.62 7.51 14.09
C SER A 72 -23.64 6.55 14.71
N ILE A 73 -23.44 5.24 14.60
CA ILE A 73 -24.24 4.20 15.25
C ILE A 73 -23.58 3.61 16.51
N GLY A 74 -22.54 4.27 17.04
CA GLY A 74 -21.85 3.84 18.26
C GLY A 74 -20.91 2.65 18.10
N LEU A 75 -20.60 2.26 16.85
CA LEU A 75 -19.64 1.20 16.56
C LEU A 75 -18.26 1.80 16.30
N ASN A 76 -17.24 1.23 16.94
CA ASN A 76 -15.86 1.61 16.65
C ASN A 76 -15.36 0.82 15.43
N THR A 77 -14.48 1.41 14.62
CA THR A 77 -13.75 0.70 13.58
C THR A 77 -12.38 0.34 14.12
N ALA A 78 -12.13 -0.97 14.28
CA ALA A 78 -10.91 -1.49 14.86
C ALA A 78 -9.75 -1.49 13.85
N ALA A 79 -9.29 -0.31 13.45
CA ALA A 79 -8.15 -0.17 12.52
C ALA A 79 -7.11 0.87 12.98
N PRO A 80 -6.59 0.79 14.23
CA PRO A 80 -5.52 1.69 14.68
C PRO A 80 -4.25 1.61 13.83
N GLU A 81 -4.02 0.49 13.14
CA GLU A 81 -2.89 0.23 12.25
C GLU A 81 -2.85 1.19 11.05
N LEU A 82 -3.99 1.77 10.67
CA LEU A 82 -4.12 2.71 9.54
C LEU A 82 -3.80 4.16 9.93
N ASN A 83 -3.64 4.46 11.23
CA ASN A 83 -3.42 5.83 11.69
C ASN A 83 -2.10 6.41 11.16
N GLY A 84 -2.19 7.54 10.46
CA GLY A 84 -1.03 8.24 9.90
C GLY A 84 -0.36 7.52 8.71
N ARG A 85 -0.97 6.44 8.20
CA ARG A 85 -0.45 5.71 7.04
C ARG A 85 -1.15 6.11 5.75
N GLY A 86 -0.40 6.12 4.66
CA GLY A 86 -0.96 6.10 3.31
C GLY A 86 -1.24 4.67 2.89
N TYR A 87 -2.47 4.37 2.51
CA TYR A 87 -2.88 3.04 2.04
C TYR A 87 -3.87 3.15 0.89
N TRP A 88 -4.00 2.07 0.15
CA TRP A 88 -5.07 1.81 -0.81
C TRP A 88 -6.08 0.86 -0.17
N ALA A 89 -7.37 1.07 -0.45
CA ALA A 89 -8.42 0.17 0.03
C ALA A 89 -9.09 -0.52 -1.16
N VAL A 90 -9.19 -1.85 -1.10
CA VAL A 90 -9.98 -2.65 -2.04
C VAL A 90 -11.13 -3.28 -1.29
N TYR A 91 -12.34 -3.04 -1.78
CA TYR A 91 -13.57 -3.54 -1.18
C TYR A 91 -14.19 -4.59 -2.09
N TYR A 92 -14.47 -5.74 -1.50
CA TYR A 92 -15.16 -6.86 -2.12
C TYR A 92 -16.54 -6.96 -1.47
N ALA A 93 -17.59 -6.94 -2.28
CA ALA A 93 -18.95 -7.16 -1.81
C ALA A 93 -19.58 -8.32 -2.57
N PRO A 94 -20.28 -9.24 -1.91
CA PRO A 94 -20.99 -10.31 -2.62
C PRO A 94 -22.05 -9.70 -3.54
N MET A 95 -22.13 -10.17 -4.78
CA MET A 95 -23.14 -9.69 -5.74
C MET A 95 -24.56 -10.03 -5.29
N THR A 96 -24.71 -11.12 -4.54
CA THR A 96 -25.97 -11.46 -3.87
C THR A 96 -25.94 -10.91 -2.45
N PRO A 97 -26.88 -10.00 -2.08
CA PRO A 97 -26.93 -9.45 -0.74
C PRO A 97 -27.06 -10.56 0.31
N MET A 98 -26.13 -10.60 1.24
CA MET A 98 -26.16 -11.46 2.42
C MET A 98 -25.61 -10.68 3.61
N ARG A 99 -25.86 -11.20 4.82
CA ARG A 99 -25.28 -10.62 6.03
C ARG A 99 -23.82 -11.05 6.13
N GLY A 100 -22.92 -10.09 6.28
CA GLY A 100 -21.47 -10.30 6.17
C GLY A 100 -21.03 -10.74 4.77
N GLY A 101 -19.79 -11.22 4.67
CA GLY A 101 -19.20 -11.74 3.43
C GLY A 101 -18.59 -10.66 2.52
N ASP A 102 -18.71 -9.39 2.90
CA ASP A 102 -17.89 -8.32 2.35
C ASP A 102 -16.51 -8.27 3.02
N LEU A 103 -15.51 -7.78 2.29
CA LEU A 103 -14.13 -7.72 2.75
C LEU A 103 -13.49 -6.41 2.30
N TRP A 104 -12.82 -5.75 3.24
CA TRP A 104 -11.86 -4.70 2.94
C TRP A 104 -10.45 -5.24 3.01
N VAL A 105 -9.63 -4.98 1.99
CA VAL A 105 -8.19 -5.24 2.00
C VAL A 105 -7.46 -3.90 1.94
N MET A 106 -6.62 -3.62 2.93
CA MET A 106 -5.82 -2.40 3.03
C MET A 106 -4.38 -2.71 2.67
N ILE A 107 -3.86 -2.00 1.66
CA ILE A 107 -2.50 -2.20 1.15
C ILE A 107 -1.70 -0.94 1.40
N ASP A 108 -0.54 -1.09 2.04
CA ASP A 108 0.39 0.00 2.30
C ASP A 108 0.87 0.62 0.99
N LYS A 109 0.69 1.94 0.87
CA LYS A 109 0.96 2.66 -0.38
C LYS A 109 2.43 2.66 -0.76
N SER A 110 3.33 2.55 0.22
CA SER A 110 4.78 2.61 0.00
C SER A 110 5.36 1.23 -0.33
N THR A 111 4.93 0.20 0.40
CA THR A 111 5.53 -1.14 0.32
C THR A 111 4.74 -2.13 -0.54
N GLY A 112 3.46 -1.85 -0.81
CA GLY A 112 2.56 -2.80 -1.45
C GLY A 112 2.17 -3.98 -0.56
N GLU A 113 2.55 -3.98 0.72
CA GLU A 113 2.19 -5.03 1.66
C GLU A 113 0.75 -4.87 2.16
N VAL A 114 0.07 -5.99 2.40
CA VAL A 114 -1.24 -5.98 3.05
C VAL A 114 -1.04 -5.56 4.52
N ILE A 115 -1.65 -4.44 4.91
CA ILE A 115 -1.67 -3.97 6.30
C ILE A 115 -2.68 -4.80 7.10
N MET A 116 -3.88 -4.96 6.54
CA MET A 116 -4.97 -5.70 7.17
C MET A 116 -6.05 -6.08 6.17
N ALA A 117 -6.81 -7.11 6.52
CA ALA A 117 -8.07 -7.48 5.89
C ALA A 117 -9.19 -7.44 6.94
N LEU A 118 -10.31 -6.79 6.63
CA LEU A 118 -11.44 -6.63 7.55
C LEU A 118 -12.72 -7.15 6.90
N GLU A 119 -13.27 -8.21 7.47
CA GLU A 119 -14.56 -8.77 7.09
C GLU A 119 -15.70 -7.90 7.64
N GLY A 120 -16.75 -7.71 6.85
CA GLY A 120 -17.99 -7.10 7.32
C GLY A 120 -18.88 -8.09 8.08
N GLU A 121 -19.73 -7.54 8.95
CA GLU A 121 -20.60 -8.26 9.92
C GLU A 121 -22.06 -8.40 9.46
#